data_AF-A0A480BRT1-F1
#
_entry.id   AF-A0A480BRT1-F1
#
_cell.length_a   1.000
_cell.length_b   1.000
_cell.length_c   1.000
_cell.angle_alpha   90.00
_cell.angle_beta   90.00
_cell.angle_gamma   90.00
#
_symmetry.space_group_name_H-M   'P 1'
#
loop_
_entity.id
_entity.type
_entity.pdbx_description
1 polymer ?
#
loop_
_entity_poly.entity_id
_entity_poly.type
_entity_poly.pdbx_seq_one_letter_code
_entity_poly.pdbx_strand_id
1 'polypeptide(L)'
;MTSVVDRPRRAAARFWIVGLLGWLLSQPASALAPIQSWTTDTGVRVLLVSTPDLPIVDVRVVFDAGAARDGDTPGLARFTSGLLFDGAGSLDAPASNTTRTSTMGRSGVLT
;
A
#
# COMPACT_ATOMS: atom_id res chain seq x y z
N MET A 1 -3.68 -56.59 -53.63
CA MET A 1 -4.71 -56.29 -52.61
C MET A 1 -3.99 -56.22 -51.26
N THR A 2 -3.75 -55.10 -50.58
CA THR A 2 -3.95 -53.66 -50.75
C THR A 2 -2.96 -53.02 -49.75
N SER A 3 -2.22 -52.00 -50.16
CA SER A 3 -1.36 -51.21 -49.28
C SER A 3 -2.23 -50.48 -48.24
N VAL A 4 -2.09 -50.78 -46.95
CA VAL A 4 -2.70 -49.97 -45.89
C VAL A 4 -1.64 -49.00 -45.39
N VAL A 5 -1.79 -47.78 -45.90
CA VAL A 5 -1.11 -46.56 -45.50
C VAL A 5 -1.52 -46.22 -44.07
N ASP A 6 -0.62 -46.40 -43.10
CA ASP A 6 -0.75 -45.82 -41.76
C ASP A 6 0.12 -44.56 -41.64
N ARG A 7 -0.48 -43.39 -41.91
CA ARG A 7 -0.02 -42.07 -41.43
C ARG A 7 -1.21 -41.45 -40.70
N PRO A 8 -1.15 -41.19 -39.36
CA PRO A 8 -0.75 -39.84 -38.91
C PRO A 8 -0.22 -39.75 -37.45
N ARG A 9 0.50 -40.74 -36.90
CA ARG A 9 0.94 -40.68 -35.47
C ARG A 9 1.86 -39.49 -35.14
N ARG A 10 2.52 -38.90 -36.15
CA ARG A 10 3.50 -37.81 -35.99
C ARG A 10 2.86 -36.41 -35.93
N ALA A 11 1.65 -36.24 -36.46
CA ALA A 11 0.94 -34.97 -36.46
C ALA A 11 0.31 -34.69 -35.09
N ALA A 12 -0.34 -35.69 -34.48
CA ALA A 12 -0.92 -35.58 -33.15
C ALA A 12 0.14 -35.24 -32.09
N ALA A 13 1.30 -35.89 -32.13
CA ALA A 13 2.39 -35.64 -31.19
C ALA A 13 2.87 -34.18 -31.20
N ARG A 14 2.87 -33.51 -32.36
CA ARG A 14 3.25 -32.09 -32.47
C ARG A 14 2.23 -31.17 -31.79
N PHE A 15 0.94 -31.48 -31.90
CA PHE A 15 -0.11 -30.71 -31.20
C PHE A 15 -0.02 -30.87 -29.68
N TRP A 16 0.29 -32.08 -29.20
CA TRP A 16 0.52 -32.32 -27.77
C TRP A 16 1.74 -31.56 -27.23
N ILE A 17 2.84 -31.51 -27.99
CA ILE A 17 4.05 -30.78 -27.58
C ILE A 17 3.79 -29.28 -27.52
N VAL A 18 3.06 -28.70 -28.47
CA VAL A 18 2.73 -27.26 -28.46
C VAL A 18 1.77 -26.92 -27.31
N GLY A 19 0.79 -27.77 -27.04
CA GLY A 19 -0.12 -27.61 -25.90
C GLY A 19 0.61 -27.72 -24.55
N LEU A 20 1.51 -28.69 -24.40
CA LEU A 20 2.33 -28.86 -23.20
C LEU A 20 3.29 -27.68 -23.00
N LEU A 21 3.88 -27.18 -24.10
CA LEU A 21 4.77 -26.02 -24.07
C LEU A 21 4.01 -24.76 -23.68
N GLY A 22 2.82 -24.51 -24.24
CA GLY A 22 1.97 -23.38 -23.87
C GLY A 22 1.54 -23.42 -22.40
N TRP A 23 1.24 -24.61 -21.88
CA TRP A 23 0.93 -24.78 -20.45
C TRP A 23 2.15 -24.55 -19.56
N LEU A 24 3.33 -25.02 -19.96
CA LEU A 24 4.58 -24.80 -19.22
C LEU A 24 4.99 -23.32 -19.18
N LEU A 25 4.70 -22.57 -20.24
CA LEU A 25 4.97 -21.13 -20.31
C LEU A 25 3.93 -20.29 -19.57
N SER A 26 2.82 -20.88 -19.12
CA SER A 26 1.79 -20.19 -18.34
C SER A 26 2.23 -20.05 -16.88
N GLN A 27 3.08 -19.06 -16.60
CA GLN A 27 3.47 -18.72 -15.23
C GLN A 27 2.52 -17.64 -14.67
N PRO A 28 1.95 -17.83 -13.48
CA PRO A 28 1.20 -16.76 -12.82
C PRO A 28 2.16 -15.66 -12.38
N ALA A 29 1.99 -14.45 -12.91
CA ALA A 29 2.75 -13.29 -12.49
C ALA A 29 2.16 -12.71 -11.19
N SER A 30 2.91 -12.81 -10.09
CA SER A 30 2.51 -12.27 -8.78
C SER A 30 3.22 -10.93 -8.53
N ALA A 31 2.54 -9.82 -8.77
CA ALA A 31 3.07 -8.46 -8.55
C ALA A 31 2.69 -7.86 -7.19
N LEU A 32 2.61 -8.68 -6.14
CA LEU A 32 2.25 -8.21 -4.81
C LEU A 32 3.50 -7.70 -4.08
N ALA A 33 3.48 -6.44 -3.66
CA ALA A 33 4.51 -5.90 -2.78
C ALA A 33 4.50 -6.69 -1.46
N PRO A 34 5.66 -7.19 -0.99
CA PRO A 34 5.71 -7.98 0.24
C PRO A 34 5.33 -7.11 1.43
N ILE A 35 4.23 -7.46 2.10
CA ILE A 35 3.80 -6.84 3.35
C ILE A 35 4.60 -7.49 4.48
N GLN A 36 5.45 -6.73 5.14
CA GLN A 36 6.12 -7.15 6.36
C GLN A 36 5.21 -6.86 7.55
N SER A 37 5.00 -7.85 8.42
CA SER A 37 4.18 -7.70 9.62
C SER A 37 4.94 -8.14 10.86
N TRP A 38 4.96 -7.31 11.89
CA TRP A 38 5.49 -7.69 13.20
C TRP A 38 4.65 -7.06 14.32
N THR A 39 4.88 -7.53 15.54
CA THR A 39 4.29 -6.98 16.75
C THR A 39 5.41 -6.41 17.61
N THR A 40 5.25 -5.18 18.10
CA THR A 40 6.20 -4.57 19.03
C THR A 40 6.16 -5.25 20.40
N ASP A 41 7.18 -5.06 21.23
CA ASP A 41 7.20 -5.57 22.61
C ASP A 41 6.04 -5.01 23.45
N THR A 42 5.53 -3.84 23.07
CA THR A 42 4.34 -3.19 23.67
C THR A 42 3.01 -3.70 23.11
N GLY A 43 3.02 -4.68 22.20
CA GLY A 43 1.81 -5.33 21.66
C GLY A 43 1.18 -4.67 20.43
N VAL A 44 1.80 -3.63 19.85
CA VAL A 44 1.28 -2.92 18.68
C VAL A 44 1.62 -3.69 17.41
N ARG A 45 0.62 -3.94 16.55
CA ARG A 45 0.81 -4.56 15.25
C ARG A 45 1.27 -3.53 14.22
N VAL A 46 2.41 -3.79 13.57
CA VAL A 46 2.97 -2.94 12.51
C VAL A 46 2.90 -3.69 11.18
N LEU A 47 2.45 -3.00 10.15
CA LEU A 47 2.39 -3.47 8.77
C LEU A 47 3.21 -2.50 7.91
N LEU A 48 4.30 -2.99 7.31
CA LEU A 48 5.19 -2.21 6.46
C LEU A 48 5.17 -2.76 5.04
N VAL A 49 4.96 -1.87 4.08
CA VAL A 49 5.18 -2.14 2.65
C VAL A 49 6.36 -1.28 2.24
N SER A 50 7.50 -1.91 1.96
CA SER A 50 8.70 -1.20 1.56
C SER A 50 8.80 -1.16 0.03
N THR A 51 8.78 0.05 -0.53
CA THR A 51 8.98 0.29 -1.97
C THR A 51 10.15 1.26 -2.14
N PRO A 52 11.39 0.78 -2.23
CA PRO A 52 12.59 1.62 -2.20
C PRO A 52 12.72 2.55 -3.42
N ASP A 53 12.05 2.24 -4.54
CA ASP A 53 12.06 3.05 -5.76
C ASP A 53 11.17 4.31 -5.68
N LEU A 54 10.31 4.42 -4.65
CA LEU A 54 9.39 5.53 -4.47
C LEU A 54 9.81 6.35 -3.24
N PRO A 55 10.29 7.60 -3.40
CA PRO A 55 10.71 8.44 -2.27
C PRO A 55 9.50 9.10 -1.58
N ILE A 56 8.49 8.30 -1.21
CA ILE A 56 7.27 8.73 -0.52
C ILE A 56 7.07 7.84 0.71
N VAL A 57 6.65 8.44 1.82
CA VAL A 57 6.34 7.76 3.07
C VAL A 57 4.93 8.15 3.52
N ASP A 58 4.06 7.15 3.72
CA ASP A 58 2.75 7.31 4.36
C ASP A 58 2.74 6.53 5.69
N VAL A 59 2.27 7.17 6.76
CA VAL A 59 2.20 6.59 8.10
C VAL A 59 0.77 6.68 8.60
N ARG A 60 0.19 5.53 8.91
CA ARG A 60 -1.17 5.43 9.45
C ARG A 60 -1.16 4.75 10.80
N VAL A 61 -1.73 5.43 11.79
CA VAL A 61 -2.01 4.86 13.10
C VAL A 61 -3.52 4.70 13.25
N VAL A 62 -3.97 3.51 13.68
CA VAL A 62 -5.39 3.19 13.84
C VAL A 62 -5.63 2.76 15.27
N PHE A 63 -6.64 3.35 15.90
CA PHE A 63 -7.04 3.04 17.28
C PHE A 63 -8.42 2.37 17.28
N ASP A 64 -8.60 1.31 18.09
CA ASP A 64 -9.93 0.78 18.43
C ASP A 64 -10.58 1.66 19.51
N ALA A 65 -10.80 2.93 19.18
CA ALA A 65 -11.31 3.96 20.08
C ALA A 65 -12.32 4.87 19.37
N GLY A 66 -13.20 4.28 18.56
CA GLY A 66 -14.29 5.00 17.89
C GLY A 66 -15.51 5.21 18.81
N ALA A 67 -16.53 5.93 18.33
CA ALA A 67 -17.74 6.24 19.09
C ALA A 67 -18.50 5.01 19.61
N ALA A 68 -18.30 3.82 19.02
CA ALA A 68 -18.80 2.56 19.57
C ALA A 68 -18.26 2.24 20.98
N ARG A 69 -17.18 2.90 21.39
CA ARG A 69 -16.54 2.78 22.70
C ARG A 69 -16.90 3.93 23.66
N ASP A 70 -17.79 4.85 23.27
CA ASP A 70 -18.19 6.02 24.08
C ASP A 70 -18.94 5.64 25.38
N GLY A 71 -19.57 4.47 25.42
CA GLY A 71 -20.34 4.01 26.58
C GLY A 71 -21.44 5.01 26.97
N ASP A 72 -21.46 5.41 28.24
CA ASP A 72 -22.43 6.37 28.80
C ASP A 72 -22.11 7.83 28.46
N THR A 73 -20.99 8.12 27.77
CA THR A 73 -20.56 9.49 27.44
C THR A 73 -20.47 9.69 25.92
N PRO A 74 -21.60 9.97 25.24
CA PRO A 74 -21.62 10.17 23.80
C PRO A 74 -20.70 11.31 23.34
N GLY A 75 -19.92 11.05 22.30
CA GLY A 75 -19.01 12.04 21.70
C GLY A 75 -17.63 12.10 22.34
N LEU A 76 -17.34 11.27 23.35
CA LEU A 76 -16.03 11.21 24.00
C LEU A 76 -14.91 10.88 22.98
N ALA A 77 -15.07 9.83 22.18
CA ALA A 77 -14.09 9.46 21.16
C ALA A 77 -13.83 10.60 20.16
N ARG A 78 -14.88 11.31 19.75
CA ARG A 78 -14.75 12.44 18.81
C ARG A 78 -14.03 13.63 19.45
N PHE A 79 -14.37 13.94 20.70
CA PHE A 79 -13.72 15.00 21.45
C PHE A 79 -12.24 14.69 21.66
N THR A 80 -11.91 13.49 22.17
CA THR A 80 -10.53 13.04 22.33
C THR A 80 -9.78 13.04 21.00
N SER A 81 -10.41 12.59 19.90
CA SER A 81 -9.79 12.62 18.56
C SER A 81 -9.40 14.02 18.10
N GLY A 82 -10.16 15.05 18.50
CA GLY A 82 -9.83 16.44 18.19
C GLY A 82 -8.59 16.91 18.95
N LEU A 83 -8.44 16.49 20.21
CA LEU A 83 -7.31 16.87 21.06
C LEU A 83 -5.96 16.31 20.60
N LEU A 84 -5.92 15.29 19.72
CA LEU A 84 -4.64 14.79 19.18
C LEU A 84 -3.83 15.88 18.44
N PHE A 85 -4.49 16.94 17.98
CA PHE A 85 -3.85 18.03 17.25
C PHE A 85 -3.57 19.26 18.11
N ASP A 86 -3.97 19.28 19.38
CA ASP A 86 -3.82 20.45 20.26
C ASP A 86 -2.43 20.53 20.94
N GLY A 87 -1.51 19.63 20.56
CA GLY A 87 -0.18 19.54 21.14
C GLY A 87 -0.13 18.61 22.36
N ALA A 88 1.07 18.12 22.69
CA ALA A 88 1.28 17.19 23.79
C ALA A 88 2.66 17.38 24.43
N GLY A 89 2.72 17.58 25.74
CA GLY A 89 3.97 17.77 26.46
C GLY A 89 4.73 19.01 25.99
N SER A 90 5.90 18.82 25.39
CA SER A 90 6.70 19.90 24.80
C SER A 90 6.41 20.16 23.32
N LEU A 91 5.43 19.47 22.73
CA LEU A 91 5.03 19.64 21.33
C LEU A 91 3.84 20.58 21.26
N ASP A 92 4.02 21.73 20.61
CA ASP A 92 2.92 22.67 20.36
C ASP A 92 1.95 22.12 19.30
N ALA A 93 0.69 22.56 19.36
CA ALA A 93 -0.25 22.36 18.29
C ALA A 93 0.34 22.90 16.96
N PRO A 94 0.30 22.15 15.85
CA PRO A 94 0.72 22.68 14.56
C PRO A 94 -0.09 23.93 14.26
N ALA A 95 0.60 25.07 14.10
CA ALA A 95 -0.05 26.33 13.75
C ALA A 95 -0.85 26.12 12.45
N SER A 96 -2.17 26.23 12.52
CA SER A 96 -3.04 26.28 11.35
C SER A 96 -2.66 27.54 10.57
N ASN A 97 -1.83 27.37 9.54
CA ASN A 97 -1.20 28.42 8.76
C ASN A 97 -2.23 29.40 8.16
N THR A 98 -2.40 30.55 8.81
CA THR A 98 -2.78 31.80 8.16
C THR A 98 -1.54 32.69 8.16
N THR A 99 -1.04 33.00 6.97
CA THR A 99 0.03 34.00 6.69
C THR A 99 1.48 33.48 6.69
N ARG A 100 1.85 32.72 5.65
CA ARG A 100 3.25 32.63 5.16
C ARG A 100 3.38 32.81 3.65
N THR A 101 2.49 33.57 3.04
CA THR A 101 2.51 33.90 1.61
C THR A 101 2.60 35.42 1.39
N SER A 102 3.75 36.04 1.64
CA SER A 102 4.13 37.33 1.01
C SER A 102 5.49 37.89 1.48
N THR A 103 6.59 37.14 1.44
CA THR A 103 7.94 37.77 1.55
C THR A 103 9.02 37.00 0.77
N MET A 104 8.68 36.44 -0.40
CA MET A 104 9.68 35.80 -1.27
C MET A 104 9.54 36.23 -2.73
N GLY A 105 9.30 37.52 -2.96
CA GLY A 105 9.09 38.07 -4.31
C GLY A 105 9.41 39.55 -4.51
N ARG A 106 10.14 40.21 -3.59
CA ARG A 106 10.57 41.60 -3.80
C ARG A 106 11.89 41.92 -3.09
N SER A 107 12.99 41.38 -3.61
CA SER A 107 14.32 41.98 -3.43
C SER A 107 15.25 41.42 -4.51
N GLY A 108 15.30 42.11 -5.64
CA GLY A 108 16.05 41.68 -6.81
C GLY A 108 15.77 42.49 -8.07
N VAL A 109 15.47 43.79 -7.91
CA VAL A 109 15.55 44.75 -9.02
C VAL A 109 16.13 46.04 -8.42
N LEU A 110 17.46 46.12 -8.45
CA LEU A 110 18.22 47.36 -8.45
C LEU A 110 18.88 47.43 -9.84
N THR A 111 18.91 48.63 -10.40
CA THR A 111 19.38 49.05 -11.76
C THR A 111 18.27 49.19 -12.79
#